data_AF-M0PAG7-F1
#
_entry.id   AF-M0PAG7-F1
#
_cell.length_a   1.000
_cell.length_b   1.000
_cell.length_c   1.000
_cell.angle_alpha   90.00
_cell.angle_beta   90.00
_cell.angle_gamma   90.00
#
_symmetry.space_group_name_H-M   'P 1'
#
loop_
_entity.id
_entity.type
_entity.pdbx_description
1 polymer ?
#
loop_
_entity_poly.entity_id
_entity_poly.type
_entity_poly.pdbx_seq_one_letter_code
_entity_poly.pdbx_strand_id
1 'polypeptide(L)'
;MDRRAFLADAAAAVGAVAGTGALAGCVDLGGGGDRVAIRDPPERPSDLTAESVAAYAAAREEVRTHNRHAESGAVEVAVDAVATFDHAAEPDHYATAQYAGTVYYEDGDGTRSVGELHSDPVPYLVTPDRTLRFGVTRRAVETDERRRDGEETTDPPLGVRLLNVTEESREVTVTVARRESGAETLVEDAITVEPESAVEIRAITAVRGGYRVTARMVDNGVTSEGRIEVGLPSADRGPNVDVVIDDDGISTWHLPSFEGI
;
A
#
# COMPACT_ATOMS: atom_id res chain seq x y z
N MET A 1 -11.49 -9.86 -12.69
CA MET A 1 -12.84 -9.29 -12.80
C MET A 1 -12.95 -8.48 -14.09
N ASP A 2 -14.14 -8.39 -14.67
CA ASP A 2 -14.39 -7.77 -15.97
C ASP A 2 -14.34 -6.23 -15.85
N ARG A 3 -13.23 -5.65 -16.31
CA ARG A 3 -12.81 -4.24 -16.15
C ARG A 3 -13.83 -3.20 -16.66
N ARG A 4 -14.84 -3.63 -17.42
CA ARG A 4 -15.88 -2.76 -17.97
C ARG A 4 -17.13 -2.67 -17.10
N ALA A 5 -17.38 -3.65 -16.22
CA ALA A 5 -18.57 -3.67 -15.38
C ALA A 5 -18.49 -2.63 -14.24
N PHE A 6 -17.29 -2.39 -13.68
CA PHE A 6 -17.07 -1.40 -12.63
C PHE A 6 -17.25 0.05 -13.11
N LEU A 7 -16.76 0.37 -14.32
CA LEU A 7 -16.92 1.71 -14.93
C LEU A 7 -18.39 2.08 -15.18
N ALA A 8 -19.27 1.08 -15.40
CA ALA A 8 -20.70 1.31 -15.55
C ALA A 8 -21.40 1.58 -14.21
N ASP A 9 -20.93 0.95 -13.12
CA ASP A 9 -21.50 1.11 -11.78
C ASP A 9 -21.04 2.41 -11.12
N ALA A 10 -19.77 2.80 -11.31
CA ALA A 10 -19.25 4.09 -10.85
C ALA A 10 -19.94 5.28 -11.55
N ALA A 11 -20.24 5.16 -12.85
CA ALA A 11 -21.01 6.16 -13.59
C ALA A 11 -22.49 6.22 -13.16
N ALA A 12 -23.07 5.12 -12.66
CA ALA A 12 -24.43 5.06 -12.14
C ALA A 12 -24.54 5.55 -10.68
N ALA A 13 -23.49 5.37 -9.87
CA ALA A 13 -23.43 5.78 -8.47
C ALA A 13 -23.34 7.30 -8.27
N VAL A 14 -22.93 8.07 -9.29
CA VAL A 14 -23.00 9.56 -9.31
C VAL A 14 -24.45 10.06 -9.10
N GLY A 15 -25.46 9.18 -9.22
CA GLY A 15 -26.87 9.52 -9.00
C GLY A 15 -27.42 9.32 -7.58
N ALA A 16 -26.75 8.65 -6.63
CA ALA A 16 -27.42 8.25 -5.39
C ALA A 16 -26.50 7.96 -4.18
N VAL A 17 -25.80 8.96 -3.63
CA VAL A 17 -25.54 8.99 -2.18
C VAL A 17 -25.68 10.43 -1.67
N ALA A 18 -26.88 10.72 -1.16
CA ALA A 18 -27.15 11.90 -0.36
C ALA A 18 -26.59 11.67 1.06
N GLY A 19 -25.40 12.21 1.33
CA GLY A 19 -24.85 12.38 2.67
C GLY A 19 -24.92 13.86 3.07
N THR A 20 -25.90 14.19 3.88
CA THR A 20 -26.16 15.54 4.40
C THR A 20 -25.07 16.03 5.37
N GLY A 21 -24.34 17.08 5.00
CA GLY A 21 -23.48 17.88 5.87
C GLY A 21 -23.27 19.26 5.24
N ALA A 22 -23.57 20.33 5.99
CA ALA A 22 -23.81 21.67 5.46
C ALA A 22 -22.55 22.37 4.90
N LEU A 23 -22.62 22.82 3.64
CA LEU A 23 -21.69 23.79 3.06
C LEU A 23 -22.30 25.18 3.14
N ALA A 24 -21.77 26.00 4.03
CA ALA A 24 -21.96 27.45 4.03
C ALA A 24 -20.58 28.10 4.04
N GLY A 25 -20.19 28.71 2.92
CA GLY A 25 -18.92 29.41 2.81
C GLY A 25 -18.62 29.94 1.41
N CYS A 26 -19.16 31.12 1.13
CA CYS A 26 -18.68 32.15 0.19
C CYS A 26 -18.39 31.76 -1.28
N VAL A 27 -19.38 32.02 -2.13
CA VAL A 27 -19.20 32.24 -3.58
C VAL A 27 -18.38 33.52 -3.78
N ASP A 28 -17.19 33.39 -4.34
CA ASP A 28 -16.48 34.52 -4.94
C ASP A 28 -16.68 34.47 -6.47
N LEU A 29 -17.25 35.55 -7.01
CA LEU A 29 -17.57 35.70 -8.44
C LEU A 29 -16.42 36.42 -9.12
N GLY A 30 -15.48 35.67 -9.70
CA GLY A 30 -14.38 36.21 -10.50
C GLY A 30 -13.89 35.20 -11.53
N GLY A 31 -14.14 35.45 -12.82
CA GLY A 31 -13.82 34.54 -13.92
C GLY A 31 -12.34 34.17 -14.05
N GLY A 32 -12.07 32.87 -14.03
CA GLY A 32 -10.81 32.18 -14.31
C GLY A 32 -10.96 30.75 -13.81
N GLY A 33 -10.69 29.74 -14.64
CA GLY A 33 -11.04 28.32 -14.41
C GLY A 33 -10.99 27.91 -12.95
N ASP A 34 -12.16 27.55 -12.40
CA ASP A 34 -12.36 27.40 -10.96
C ASP A 34 -11.52 26.22 -10.49
N ARG A 35 -10.43 26.51 -9.76
CA ARG A 35 -9.51 25.48 -9.29
C ARG A 35 -10.19 24.64 -8.23
N VAL A 36 -9.84 23.36 -8.18
CA VAL A 36 -10.37 22.46 -7.15
C VAL A 36 -9.92 22.91 -5.77
N ALA A 37 -10.86 23.00 -4.83
CA ALA A 37 -10.56 23.32 -3.44
C ALA A 37 -9.85 22.16 -2.72
N ILE A 38 -8.96 22.53 -1.79
CA ILE A 38 -8.30 21.60 -0.87
C ILE A 38 -9.30 21.07 0.15
N ARG A 39 -9.18 19.78 0.50
CA ARG A 39 -9.98 19.10 1.52
C ARG A 39 -9.19 18.97 2.81
N ASP A 40 -9.87 19.07 3.95
CA ASP A 40 -9.24 18.81 5.24
C ASP A 40 -8.90 17.31 5.41
N PRO A 41 -7.72 16.96 5.96
CA PRO A 41 -7.40 15.58 6.29
C PRO A 41 -8.40 14.99 7.29
N PRO A 42 -8.75 13.69 7.19
CA PRO A 42 -9.63 13.07 8.17
C PRO A 42 -8.98 13.07 9.56
N GLU A 43 -9.81 13.22 10.58
CA GLU A 43 -9.37 13.06 11.97
C GLU A 43 -9.00 11.61 12.24
N ARG A 44 -7.95 11.41 13.05
CA ARG A 44 -7.55 10.07 13.47
C ARG A 44 -8.66 9.46 14.36
N PRO A 45 -9.06 8.21 14.14
CA PRO A 45 -10.04 7.56 15.01
C PRO A 45 -9.52 7.48 16.44
N SER A 46 -10.39 7.78 17.40
CA SER A 46 -10.10 7.64 18.83
C SER A 46 -10.09 6.18 19.30
N ASP A 47 -10.81 5.31 18.59
CA ASP A 47 -10.87 3.88 18.82
C ASP A 47 -10.25 3.15 17.62
N LEU A 48 -9.14 2.44 17.85
CA LEU A 48 -8.35 1.79 16.81
C LEU A 48 -8.80 0.35 16.62
N THR A 49 -9.88 0.19 15.87
CA THR A 49 -10.37 -1.11 15.41
C THR A 49 -9.87 -1.39 13.99
N ALA A 50 -9.92 -2.64 13.55
CA ALA A 50 -9.55 -2.98 12.17
C ALA A 50 -10.36 -2.17 11.13
N GLU A 51 -11.66 -2.00 11.35
CA GLU A 51 -12.54 -1.24 10.46
C GLU A 51 -12.20 0.25 10.47
N SER A 52 -12.05 0.86 11.66
CA SER A 52 -11.76 2.30 11.77
C SER A 52 -10.38 2.65 11.22
N VAL A 53 -9.38 1.79 11.41
CA VAL A 53 -8.02 1.97 10.87
C VAL A 53 -8.01 1.88 9.34
N ALA A 54 -8.68 0.87 8.76
CA ALA A 54 -8.78 0.74 7.31
C ALA A 54 -9.55 1.93 6.69
N ALA A 55 -10.72 2.28 7.23
CA ALA A 55 -11.51 3.42 6.75
C ALA A 55 -10.71 4.73 6.82
N TYR A 56 -9.98 4.95 7.92
CA TYR A 56 -9.11 6.10 8.09
C TYR A 56 -7.96 6.13 7.07
N ALA A 57 -7.27 5.01 6.84
CA ALA A 57 -6.18 4.93 5.87
C ALA A 57 -6.66 5.23 4.44
N ALA A 58 -7.82 4.68 4.05
CA ALA A 58 -8.47 4.95 2.77
C ALA A 58 -8.79 6.45 2.61
N ALA A 59 -9.54 7.03 3.55
CA ALA A 59 -9.92 8.45 3.51
C ALA A 59 -8.68 9.37 3.49
N ARG A 60 -7.62 9.03 4.22
CA ARG A 60 -6.39 9.81 4.25
C ARG A 60 -5.65 9.75 2.91
N GLU A 61 -5.63 8.61 2.24
CA GLU A 61 -5.01 8.48 0.91
C GLU A 61 -5.81 9.18 -0.19
N GLU A 62 -7.15 9.13 -0.12
CA GLU A 62 -8.04 9.89 -1.01
C GLU A 62 -7.77 11.39 -0.90
N VAL A 63 -7.86 11.95 0.32
CA VAL A 63 -7.67 13.39 0.58
C VAL A 63 -6.24 13.82 0.21
N ARG A 64 -5.22 13.03 0.56
CA ARG A 64 -3.83 13.33 0.18
C ARG A 64 -3.66 13.41 -1.34
N THR A 65 -4.22 12.46 -2.08
CA THR A 65 -4.11 12.44 -3.54
C THR A 65 -4.90 13.57 -4.17
N HIS A 66 -6.12 13.82 -3.69
CA HIS A 66 -6.93 14.97 -4.11
C HIS A 66 -6.17 16.28 -3.93
N ASN A 67 -5.67 16.54 -2.72
CA ASN A 67 -4.99 17.79 -2.37
C ASN A 67 -3.72 18.00 -3.20
N ARG A 68 -2.92 16.95 -3.41
CA ARG A 68 -1.74 17.02 -4.29
C ARG A 68 -2.07 17.51 -5.69
N HIS A 69 -3.19 17.06 -6.26
CA HIS A 69 -3.60 17.46 -7.61
C HIS A 69 -4.28 18.83 -7.64
N ALA A 70 -5.08 19.15 -6.63
CA ALA A 70 -5.63 20.49 -6.44
C ALA A 70 -4.52 21.55 -6.30
N GLU A 71 -3.47 21.28 -5.50
CA GLU A 71 -2.28 22.12 -5.36
C GLU A 71 -1.50 22.25 -6.68
N SER A 72 -1.53 21.21 -7.51
CA SER A 72 -0.93 21.21 -8.85
C SER A 72 -1.77 21.97 -9.88
N GLY A 73 -2.90 22.57 -9.48
CA GLY A 73 -3.75 23.39 -10.35
C GLY A 73 -4.79 22.60 -11.14
N ALA A 74 -5.17 21.41 -10.68
CA ALA A 74 -6.29 20.68 -11.27
C ALA A 74 -7.60 21.49 -11.17
N VAL A 75 -8.44 21.37 -12.19
CA VAL A 75 -9.79 21.97 -12.25
C VAL A 75 -10.89 20.97 -11.89
N GLU A 76 -10.58 19.67 -11.93
CA GLU A 76 -11.45 18.61 -11.43
C GLU A 76 -10.58 17.43 -10.97
N VAL A 77 -10.93 16.85 -9.83
CA VAL A 77 -10.25 15.68 -9.25
C VAL A 77 -11.32 14.74 -8.68
N ALA A 78 -11.35 13.51 -9.20
CA ALA A 78 -12.16 12.42 -8.68
C ALA A 78 -11.21 11.29 -8.29
N VAL A 79 -11.20 10.93 -7.01
CA VAL A 79 -10.32 9.90 -6.46
C VAL A 79 -11.15 9.06 -5.51
N ASP A 80 -11.07 7.76 -5.67
CA ASP A 80 -11.60 6.78 -4.73
C ASP A 80 -10.42 6.00 -4.15
N ALA A 81 -10.43 5.80 -2.84
CA ALA A 81 -9.43 5.00 -2.16
C ALA A 81 -10.08 3.89 -1.32
N VAL A 82 -9.43 2.73 -1.29
CA VAL A 82 -9.81 1.60 -0.43
C VAL A 82 -8.62 1.20 0.39
N ALA A 83 -8.86 0.59 1.54
CA ALA A 83 -7.81 0.03 2.37
C ALA A 83 -8.26 -1.25 3.06
N THR A 84 -7.28 -2.07 3.42
CA THR A 84 -7.47 -3.29 4.19
C THR A 84 -6.59 -3.22 5.43
N PHE A 85 -7.16 -3.58 6.57
CA PHE A 85 -6.39 -3.78 7.80
C PHE A 85 -5.49 -5.00 7.65
N ASP A 86 -4.21 -4.85 7.99
CA ASP A 86 -3.21 -5.89 7.81
C ASP A 86 -3.00 -6.70 9.09
N HIS A 87 -2.55 -6.05 10.16
CA HIS A 87 -2.27 -6.64 11.47
C HIS A 87 -2.14 -5.54 12.53
N ALA A 88 -2.07 -5.94 13.80
CA ALA A 88 -1.79 -5.04 14.91
C ALA A 88 -0.81 -5.67 15.91
N ALA A 89 0.02 -4.82 16.51
CA ALA A 89 0.89 -5.12 17.63
C ALA A 89 0.80 -3.91 18.57
N GLU A 90 -0.07 -3.97 19.58
CA GLU A 90 -0.43 -2.79 20.39
C GLU A 90 0.79 -1.97 20.84
N PRO A 91 0.82 -0.64 20.60
CA PRO A 91 -0.27 0.21 20.12
C PRO A 91 -0.40 0.35 18.59
N ASP A 92 0.40 -0.38 17.82
CA ASP A 92 0.57 -0.20 16.39
C ASP A 92 -0.48 -0.95 15.56
N HIS A 93 -1.13 -0.25 14.65
CA HIS A 93 -2.14 -0.81 13.75
C HIS A 93 -1.77 -0.54 12.30
N TYR A 94 -1.65 -1.61 11.51
CA TYR A 94 -1.18 -1.55 10.13
C TYR A 94 -2.35 -1.72 9.16
N ALA A 95 -2.33 -0.94 8.09
CA ALA A 95 -3.26 -1.08 6.97
C ALA A 95 -2.56 -0.75 5.65
N THR A 96 -3.09 -1.30 4.57
CA THR A 96 -2.62 -1.00 3.22
C THR A 96 -3.73 -0.32 2.44
N ALA A 97 -3.45 0.84 1.86
CA ALA A 97 -4.38 1.62 1.04
C ALA A 97 -3.97 1.63 -0.44
N GLN A 98 -4.95 1.76 -1.33
CA GLN A 98 -4.78 1.96 -2.77
C GLN A 98 -5.81 2.98 -3.26
N TYR A 99 -5.49 3.74 -4.30
CA TYR A 99 -6.43 4.65 -4.95
C TYR A 99 -6.47 4.50 -6.46
N ALA A 100 -7.61 4.88 -7.03
CA ALA A 100 -7.83 5.07 -8.46
C ALA A 100 -8.66 6.33 -8.69
N GLY A 101 -8.62 6.88 -9.90
CA GLY A 101 -9.41 8.07 -10.20
C GLY A 101 -9.05 8.76 -11.50
N THR A 102 -9.52 9.99 -11.64
CA THR A 102 -9.25 10.87 -12.78
C THR A 102 -8.94 12.28 -12.33
N VAL A 103 -8.07 12.96 -13.07
CA VAL A 103 -7.73 14.36 -12.86
C VAL A 103 -7.85 15.13 -14.18
N TYR A 104 -8.30 16.38 -14.09
CA TYR A 104 -8.38 17.29 -15.21
C TYR A 104 -7.55 18.54 -14.94
N TYR A 105 -6.79 18.97 -15.95
CA TYR A 105 -6.11 20.27 -15.97
C TYR A 105 -6.59 21.07 -17.17
N GLU A 106 -6.68 22.39 -17.01
CA GLU A 106 -6.95 23.32 -18.11
C GLU A 106 -5.67 24.10 -18.45
N ASP A 107 -5.31 24.05 -19.72
CA ASP A 107 -4.25 24.89 -20.27
C ASP A 107 -4.75 26.32 -20.47
N GLY A 108 -3.83 27.28 -20.64
CA GLY A 108 -4.16 28.71 -20.78
C GLY A 108 -5.02 29.07 -22.00
N ASP A 109 -5.24 28.13 -22.93
CA ASP A 109 -6.14 28.27 -24.09
C ASP A 109 -7.53 27.64 -23.85
N GLY A 110 -7.78 27.09 -22.65
CA GLY A 110 -9.02 26.41 -22.28
C GLY A 110 -9.08 24.94 -22.71
N THR A 111 -7.99 24.38 -23.25
CA THR A 111 -7.92 22.95 -23.58
C THR A 111 -7.84 22.14 -22.29
N ARG A 112 -8.70 21.12 -22.18
CA ARG A 112 -8.71 20.18 -21.06
C ARG A 112 -7.83 18.97 -21.36
N SER A 113 -6.91 18.67 -20.45
CA SER A 113 -6.21 17.37 -20.41
C SER A 113 -6.84 16.49 -19.34
N VAL A 114 -6.94 15.19 -19.63
CA VAL A 114 -7.45 14.18 -18.71
C VAL A 114 -6.30 13.23 -18.36
N GLY A 115 -6.10 12.97 -17.07
CA GLY A 115 -5.18 11.96 -16.56
C GLY A 115 -5.92 10.89 -15.77
N GLU A 116 -5.59 9.63 -16.03
CA GLU A 116 -5.97 8.51 -15.16
C GLU A 116 -5.01 8.45 -13.97
N LEU A 117 -5.56 8.21 -12.78
CA LEU A 117 -4.84 8.07 -11.53
C LEU A 117 -4.93 6.63 -11.06
N HIS A 118 -3.80 6.02 -10.76
CA HIS A 118 -3.73 4.71 -10.12
C HIS A 118 -2.52 4.65 -9.20
N SER A 119 -2.65 3.93 -8.09
CA SER A 119 -1.55 3.70 -7.17
C SER A 119 -1.21 2.22 -7.06
N ASP A 120 0.06 1.94 -6.80
CA ASP A 120 0.42 0.70 -6.10
C ASP A 120 -0.11 0.76 -4.65
N PRO A 121 -0.30 -0.39 -3.97
CA PRO A 121 -0.64 -0.43 -2.56
C PRO A 121 0.43 0.27 -1.68
N VAL A 122 -0.04 1.04 -0.69
CA VAL A 122 0.78 1.85 0.22
C VAL A 122 0.47 1.46 1.67
N PRO A 123 1.47 1.07 2.47
CA PRO A 123 1.25 0.77 3.88
C PRO A 123 1.09 2.04 4.71
N TYR A 124 0.37 1.88 5.80
CA TYR A 124 0.14 2.83 6.86
C TYR A 124 0.38 2.17 8.20
N LEU A 125 0.97 2.93 9.11
CA LEU A 125 0.97 2.67 10.54
C LEU A 125 0.11 3.74 11.21
N VAL A 126 -0.88 3.31 11.99
CA VAL A 126 -1.76 4.15 12.79
C VAL A 126 -1.58 3.79 14.25
N THR A 127 -1.19 4.76 15.06
CA THR A 127 -1.11 4.65 16.53
C THR A 127 -1.96 5.75 17.15
N PRO A 128 -2.25 5.71 18.47
CA PRO A 128 -3.00 6.78 19.13
C PRO A 128 -2.37 8.16 18.92
N ASP A 129 -1.03 8.23 18.82
CA ASP A 129 -0.27 9.48 18.80
C ASP A 129 0.20 9.88 17.40
N ARG A 130 0.44 8.92 16.49
CA ARG A 130 0.97 9.21 15.15
C ARG A 130 0.30 8.43 14.02
N THR A 131 0.42 8.98 12.81
CA THR A 131 0.04 8.30 11.58
C THR A 131 1.20 8.39 10.59
N LEU A 132 1.81 7.24 10.30
CA LEU A 132 2.88 7.12 9.32
C LEU A 132 2.33 6.52 8.01
N ARG A 133 2.62 7.18 6.89
CA ARG A 133 2.38 6.66 5.54
C ARG A 133 3.75 6.38 4.94
N PHE A 134 4.08 5.11 4.72
CA PHE A 134 5.43 4.76 4.28
C PHE A 134 5.67 5.16 2.82
N GLY A 135 6.83 5.73 2.55
CA GLY A 135 7.38 5.79 1.20
C GLY A 135 7.88 4.42 0.79
N VAL A 136 7.41 3.88 -0.32
CA VAL A 136 7.74 2.51 -0.75
C VAL A 136 8.74 2.53 -1.89
N THR A 137 9.92 1.95 -1.68
CA THR A 137 10.88 1.62 -2.75
C THR A 137 10.64 0.20 -3.22
N ARG A 138 10.46 0.00 -4.53
CA ARG A 138 10.10 -1.30 -5.11
C ARG A 138 11.27 -1.89 -5.87
N ARG A 139 11.57 -3.15 -5.58
CA ARG A 139 12.65 -3.92 -6.22
C ARG A 139 12.06 -5.21 -6.77
N ALA A 140 12.21 -5.45 -8.06
CA ALA A 140 11.91 -6.75 -8.64
C ALA A 140 13.13 -7.65 -8.45
N VAL A 141 12.91 -8.91 -8.08
CA VAL A 141 13.95 -9.93 -8.21
C VAL A 141 14.02 -10.30 -9.69
N GLU A 142 15.19 -10.16 -10.31
CA GLU A 142 15.42 -10.73 -11.64
C GLU A 142 15.32 -12.25 -11.52
N THR A 143 14.14 -12.79 -11.81
CA THR A 143 13.95 -14.24 -11.80
C THR A 143 14.61 -14.80 -13.05
N ASP A 144 15.76 -15.43 -12.86
CA ASP A 144 16.33 -16.40 -13.79
C ASP A 144 15.20 -17.36 -14.21
N GLU A 145 15.03 -17.65 -15.50
CA GLU A 145 13.93 -18.43 -16.10
C GLU A 145 13.91 -19.92 -15.67
N ARG A 146 14.16 -20.23 -14.40
CA ARG A 146 14.20 -21.55 -13.78
C ARG A 146 12.79 -22.10 -13.53
N ARG A 147 11.85 -21.83 -14.42
CA ARG A 147 10.59 -22.57 -14.41
C ARG A 147 10.91 -23.98 -14.88
N ARG A 148 10.68 -24.99 -14.04
CA ARG A 148 10.68 -26.37 -14.52
C ARG A 148 9.37 -26.60 -15.27
N ASP A 149 9.46 -27.29 -16.40
CA ASP A 149 8.28 -27.67 -17.17
C ASP A 149 7.26 -28.38 -16.26
N GLY A 150 6.02 -27.88 -16.26
CA GLY A 150 4.91 -28.45 -15.49
C GLY A 150 4.65 -27.84 -14.10
N GLU A 151 5.41 -26.84 -13.65
CA GLU A 151 5.12 -26.15 -12.38
C GLU A 151 3.89 -25.24 -12.51
N GLU A 152 2.95 -25.37 -11.56
CA GLU A 152 1.76 -24.54 -11.47
C GLU A 152 2.11 -23.17 -10.86
N THR A 153 1.64 -22.11 -11.50
CA THR A 153 1.94 -20.73 -11.09
C THR A 153 0.73 -20.02 -10.49
N THR A 154 1.02 -19.01 -9.67
CA THR A 154 0.05 -18.08 -9.09
C THR A 154 0.38 -16.65 -9.52
N ASP A 155 -0.66 -15.84 -9.68
CA ASP A 155 -0.57 -14.40 -9.92
C ASP A 155 -1.50 -13.74 -8.90
N PRO A 156 -1.01 -12.81 -8.08
CA PRO A 156 0.36 -12.28 -8.03
C PRO A 156 1.40 -13.22 -7.40
N PRO A 157 2.69 -13.05 -7.76
CA PRO A 157 3.80 -13.85 -7.21
C PRO A 157 4.09 -13.47 -5.75
N LEU A 158 4.81 -14.34 -5.05
CA LEU A 158 5.30 -14.06 -3.69
C LEU A 158 6.11 -12.76 -3.66
N GLY A 159 5.75 -11.89 -2.74
CA GLY A 159 6.52 -10.69 -2.40
C GLY A 159 6.67 -10.54 -0.89
N VAL A 160 7.71 -9.80 -0.48
CA VAL A 160 8.01 -9.45 0.91
C VAL A 160 8.12 -7.94 1.02
N ARG A 161 7.46 -7.34 2.00
CA ARG A 161 7.53 -5.90 2.28
C ARG A 161 8.20 -5.69 3.63
N LEU A 162 9.30 -4.95 3.61
CA LEU A 162 10.04 -4.51 4.78
C LEU A 162 9.51 -3.14 5.20
N LEU A 163 9.07 -2.99 6.44
CA LEU A 163 8.57 -1.75 7.03
C LEU A 163 9.52 -1.32 8.15
N ASN A 164 10.22 -0.21 7.99
CA ASN A 164 11.04 0.37 9.06
C ASN A 164 10.25 1.48 9.75
N VAL A 165 9.84 1.25 11.00
CA VAL A 165 9.08 2.24 11.80
C VAL A 165 9.99 3.11 12.66
N THR A 166 11.29 2.83 12.65
CA THR A 166 12.30 3.54 13.44
C THR A 166 12.77 4.81 12.71
N GLU A 167 13.37 5.72 13.48
CA GLU A 167 13.93 6.98 12.98
C GLU A 167 15.32 6.83 12.35
N GLU A 168 15.87 5.61 12.32
CA GLU A 168 17.20 5.30 11.79
C GLU A 168 17.12 4.30 10.64
N SER A 169 18.06 4.38 9.69
CA SER A 169 18.15 3.39 8.61
C SER A 169 18.54 2.03 9.19
N ARG A 170 17.88 0.96 8.76
CA ARG A 170 18.14 -0.41 9.23
C ARG A 170 18.57 -1.31 8.09
N GLU A 171 19.64 -2.08 8.30
CA GLU A 171 20.06 -3.11 7.35
C GLU A 171 19.47 -4.46 7.77
N VAL A 172 18.72 -5.08 6.86
CA VAL A 172 18.05 -6.37 7.09
C VAL A 172 18.45 -7.35 6.00
N THR A 173 18.94 -8.52 6.41
CA THR A 173 19.10 -9.67 5.51
C THR A 173 17.77 -10.40 5.40
N VAL A 174 17.21 -10.46 4.18
CA VAL A 174 16.01 -11.24 3.88
C VAL A 174 16.39 -12.49 3.13
N THR A 175 15.96 -13.64 3.66
CA THR A 175 16.12 -14.95 3.02
C THR A 175 14.74 -15.54 2.73
N VAL A 176 14.52 -15.96 1.48
CA VAL A 176 13.34 -16.72 1.08
C VAL A 176 13.76 -18.07 0.53
N ALA A 177 13.28 -19.15 1.12
CA ALA A 177 13.62 -20.51 0.72
C ALA A 177 12.38 -21.39 0.50
N ARG A 178 12.42 -22.26 -0.51
CA ARG A 178 11.38 -23.29 -0.73
C ARG A 178 11.51 -24.38 0.33
N ARG A 179 10.39 -24.82 0.91
CA ARG A 179 10.36 -25.81 2.01
C ARG A 179 10.58 -27.25 1.56
N GLU A 180 10.40 -27.58 0.28
CA GLU A 180 10.56 -28.94 -0.24
C GLU A 180 11.99 -29.50 -0.02
N SER A 181 12.08 -30.83 -0.02
CA SER A 181 13.28 -31.62 0.25
C SER A 181 14.46 -31.20 -0.64
N GLY A 182 15.24 -30.22 -0.18
CA GLY A 182 16.29 -29.58 -0.97
C GLY A 182 16.52 -28.09 -0.66
N ALA A 183 15.72 -27.44 0.19
CA ALA A 183 15.91 -26.06 0.70
C ALA A 183 16.57 -25.12 -0.32
N GLU A 184 15.91 -24.94 -1.47
CA GLU A 184 16.38 -24.01 -2.49
C GLU A 184 16.15 -22.58 -1.99
N THR A 185 17.23 -21.85 -1.76
CA THR A 185 17.20 -20.41 -1.50
C THR A 185 16.88 -19.68 -2.80
N LEU A 186 15.78 -18.95 -2.80
CA LEU A 186 15.32 -18.14 -3.93
C LEU A 186 15.89 -16.73 -3.86
N VAL A 187 15.96 -16.17 -2.66
CA VAL A 187 16.47 -14.82 -2.38
C VAL A 187 17.28 -14.87 -1.08
N GLU A 188 18.42 -14.21 -1.08
CA GLU A 188 19.21 -13.88 0.11
C GLU A 188 19.88 -12.53 -0.13
N ASP A 189 19.26 -11.45 0.34
CA ASP A 189 19.71 -10.08 0.08
C ASP A 189 19.81 -9.27 1.37
N ALA A 190 20.88 -8.49 1.51
CA ALA A 190 20.99 -7.44 2.51
C ALA A 190 20.38 -6.14 1.96
N ILE A 191 19.41 -5.59 2.69
CA ILE A 191 18.61 -4.46 2.25
C ILE A 191 18.64 -3.40 3.34
N THR A 192 19.16 -2.21 2.99
CA THR A 192 18.96 -1.01 3.78
C THR A 192 17.55 -0.47 3.57
N VAL A 193 16.83 -0.27 4.67
CA VAL A 193 15.50 0.34 4.71
C VAL A 193 15.65 1.68 5.43
N GLU A 194 15.34 2.78 4.74
CA GLU A 194 15.45 4.13 5.29
C GLU A 194 14.48 4.35 6.47
N PRO A 195 14.70 5.38 7.32
CA PRO A 195 13.81 5.72 8.41
C PRO A 195 12.37 5.88 7.94
N GLU A 196 11.42 5.39 8.73
CA GLU A 196 9.98 5.58 8.49
C GLU A 196 9.54 5.26 7.04
N SER A 197 10.18 4.26 6.42
CA SER A 197 10.02 3.91 5.01
C SER A 197 9.83 2.41 4.80
N ALA A 198 9.54 2.03 3.56
CA ALA A 198 9.34 0.64 3.19
C ALA A 198 10.13 0.24 1.94
N VAL A 199 10.57 -1.02 1.90
CA VAL A 199 11.09 -1.67 0.71
C VAL A 199 10.24 -2.88 0.36
N GLU A 200 9.77 -2.96 -0.87
CA GLU A 200 8.98 -4.08 -1.37
C GLU A 200 9.81 -4.91 -2.35
N ILE A 201 10.10 -6.15 -1.97
CA ILE A 201 10.74 -7.16 -2.82
C ILE A 201 9.62 -7.89 -3.56
N ARG A 202 9.55 -7.69 -4.88
CA ARG A 202 8.50 -8.21 -5.75
C ARG A 202 8.98 -9.40 -6.56
N ALA A 203 8.02 -10.22 -6.99
CA ALA A 203 8.23 -11.31 -7.95
C ALA A 203 9.30 -12.32 -7.55
N ILE A 204 9.34 -12.69 -6.26
CA ILE A 204 10.31 -13.66 -5.72
C ILE A 204 10.10 -15.03 -6.34
N THR A 205 8.85 -15.48 -6.42
CA THR A 205 8.46 -16.67 -7.17
C THR A 205 6.96 -16.69 -7.43
N ALA A 206 6.57 -17.14 -8.62
CA ALA A 206 5.18 -17.42 -8.95
C ALA A 206 4.81 -18.90 -8.75
N VAL A 207 5.76 -19.77 -8.40
CA VAL A 207 5.52 -21.22 -8.30
C VAL A 207 4.68 -21.51 -7.05
N ARG A 208 3.70 -22.40 -7.15
CA ARG A 208 2.94 -22.85 -5.96
C ARG A 208 3.80 -23.74 -5.06
N GLY A 209 3.65 -23.57 -3.74
CA GLY A 209 4.44 -24.33 -2.78
C GLY A 209 4.50 -23.69 -1.40
N GLY A 210 5.21 -24.34 -0.47
CA GLY A 210 5.51 -23.78 0.84
C GLY A 210 6.87 -23.07 0.84
N TYR A 211 6.91 -21.88 1.41
CA TYR A 211 8.08 -21.02 1.50
C TYR A 211 8.35 -20.62 2.95
N ARG A 212 9.61 -20.39 3.25
CA ARG A 212 10.06 -19.79 4.51
C ARG A 212 10.65 -18.43 4.20
N VAL A 213 10.14 -17.41 4.87
CA VAL A 213 10.73 -16.07 4.88
C VAL A 213 11.39 -15.88 6.23
N THR A 214 12.67 -15.53 6.21
CA THR A 214 13.45 -15.13 7.38
C THR A 214 13.98 -13.74 7.14
N ALA A 215 13.82 -12.86 8.13
CA ALA A 215 14.42 -11.54 8.14
C ALA A 215 15.32 -11.43 9.38
N ARG A 216 16.55 -10.97 9.17
CA ARG A 216 17.55 -10.87 10.24
C ARG A 216 18.20 -9.49 10.21
N MET A 217 18.36 -8.90 11.39
CA MET A 217 19.09 -7.67 11.61
C MET A 217 20.12 -7.88 12.72
N VAL A 218 21.26 -7.20 12.62
CA VAL A 218 22.21 -7.08 13.72
C VAL A 218 22.34 -5.61 14.06
N ASP A 219 21.93 -5.25 15.27
CA ASP A 219 22.07 -3.89 15.79
C ASP A 219 22.83 -3.90 17.11
N ASN A 220 23.87 -3.08 17.22
CA ASN A 220 24.72 -2.98 18.41
C ASN A 220 25.24 -4.33 18.96
N GLY A 221 25.48 -5.30 18.06
CA GLY A 221 25.92 -6.66 18.41
C GLY A 221 24.81 -7.61 18.87
N VAL A 222 23.55 -7.15 18.91
CA VAL A 222 22.36 -7.96 19.18
C VAL A 222 21.76 -8.41 17.84
N THR A 223 21.46 -9.69 17.72
CA THR A 223 20.75 -10.24 16.55
C THR A 223 19.26 -10.30 16.84
N SER A 224 18.46 -9.69 15.95
CA SER A 224 17.01 -9.85 15.90
C SER A 224 16.63 -10.66 14.67
N GLU A 225 15.69 -11.59 14.82
CA GLU A 225 15.23 -12.47 13.74
C GLU A 225 13.70 -12.61 13.78
N GLY A 226 13.07 -12.37 12.64
CA GLY A 226 11.68 -12.70 12.38
C GLY A 226 11.60 -13.83 11.35
N ARG A 227 10.66 -14.76 11.54
CA ARG A 227 10.49 -15.92 10.66
C ARG A 227 9.03 -16.30 10.50
N ILE A 228 8.63 -16.54 9.25
CA ILE A 228 7.27 -16.96 8.90
C ILE A 228 7.27 -18.02 7.78
N GLU A 229 6.26 -18.89 7.79
CA GLU A 229 6.07 -19.91 6.76
C GLU A 229 4.81 -19.60 5.94
N VAL A 230 4.94 -19.50 4.62
CA VAL A 230 3.91 -19.01 3.70
C VAL A 230 3.64 -20.05 2.63
N GLY A 231 2.36 -20.37 2.38
CA GLY A 231 1.97 -21.20 1.23
C GLY A 231 1.72 -20.35 -0.02
N LEU A 232 1.84 -20.91 -1.22
CA LEU A 232 1.28 -20.33 -2.44
C LEU A 232 0.27 -21.31 -3.07
N PRO A 233 -0.91 -20.84 -3.50
CA PRO A 233 -1.40 -19.47 -3.32
C PRO A 233 -1.84 -19.29 -1.84
N SER A 234 -1.31 -18.30 -1.13
CA SER A 234 -1.86 -17.92 0.19
C SER A 234 -2.69 -16.64 0.16
N ALA A 235 -2.65 -15.85 -0.93
CA ALA A 235 -3.59 -14.75 -1.14
C ALA A 235 -3.54 -14.31 -2.61
N ASP A 236 -4.68 -13.90 -3.18
CA ASP A 236 -4.79 -13.30 -4.51
C ASP A 236 -4.31 -11.82 -4.49
N ARG A 237 -3.17 -11.51 -3.86
CA ARG A 237 -2.62 -10.14 -3.78
C ARG A 237 -1.10 -10.06 -3.75
N GLY A 238 -0.56 -8.89 -4.17
CA GLY A 238 0.86 -8.52 -4.02
C GLY A 238 1.33 -8.64 -2.56
N PRO A 239 2.53 -8.15 -2.18
CA PRO A 239 3.38 -8.78 -1.16
C PRO A 239 2.62 -9.49 -0.03
N ASN A 240 2.91 -10.76 0.18
CA ASN A 240 2.13 -11.65 1.06
C ASN A 240 2.67 -11.68 2.49
N VAL A 241 3.81 -11.02 2.73
CA VAL A 241 4.51 -10.98 4.01
C VAL A 241 4.93 -9.55 4.31
N ASP A 242 4.60 -9.10 5.52
CA ASP A 242 5.22 -7.94 6.14
C ASP A 242 6.33 -8.39 7.09
N VAL A 243 7.44 -7.66 7.04
CA VAL A 243 8.52 -7.69 8.02
C VAL A 243 8.59 -6.30 8.61
N VAL A 244 8.19 -6.15 9.87
CA VAL A 244 8.23 -4.87 10.59
C VAL A 244 9.52 -4.81 11.41
N ILE A 245 10.22 -3.69 11.30
CA ILE A 245 11.44 -3.37 12.02
C ILE A 245 11.13 -2.22 12.96
N ASP A 246 11.11 -2.51 14.25
CA ASP A 246 10.86 -1.57 15.34
C ASP A 246 12.02 -1.56 16.34
N ASP A 247 11.89 -0.79 17.42
CA ASP A 247 12.93 -0.68 18.44
C ASP A 247 13.09 -1.97 19.28
N ASP A 248 12.09 -2.85 19.28
CA ASP A 248 12.10 -4.15 19.96
C ASP A 248 12.68 -5.27 19.08
N GLY A 249 12.74 -5.08 17.76
CA GLY A 249 13.42 -5.94 16.82
C GLY A 249 12.66 -6.15 15.50
N ILE A 250 12.50 -7.41 15.11
CA ILE A 250 11.84 -7.80 13.86
C ILE A 250 10.60 -8.64 14.18
N SER A 251 9.46 -8.25 13.61
CA SER A 251 8.26 -9.09 13.57
C SER A 251 7.86 -9.41 12.13
N THR A 252 7.21 -10.56 11.91
CA THR A 252 6.80 -11.03 10.59
C THR A 252 5.34 -11.44 10.58
N TRP A 253 4.59 -10.97 9.57
CA TRP A 253 3.15 -11.12 9.50
C TRP A 253 2.69 -11.64 8.15
N HIS A 254 1.68 -12.50 8.16
CA HIS A 254 0.92 -12.80 6.96
C HIS A 254 0.01 -11.63 6.64
N LEU A 255 0.01 -11.25 5.38
CA LEU A 255 -0.87 -10.22 4.87
C LEU A 255 -2.20 -10.84 4.40
N PRO A 256 -3.39 -10.29 4.77
CA PRO A 256 -4.69 -10.79 4.33
C PRO A 256 -4.86 -10.69 2.80
N SER A 257 -5.98 -11.12 2.21
CA SER A 257 -6.23 -10.79 0.79
C SER A 257 -6.62 -9.31 0.64
N PHE A 258 -6.40 -8.72 -0.53
CA PHE A 258 -6.65 -7.30 -0.83
C PHE A 258 -7.45 -7.32 -2.11
N GLU A 259 -8.74 -7.11 -1.99
CA GLU A 259 -9.56 -6.76 -3.12
C GLU A 259 -9.23 -5.29 -3.41
N GLY A 260 -8.25 -5.07 -4.30
CA GLY A 260 -7.94 -3.73 -4.80
C GLY A 260 -9.13 -3.11 -5.53
N ILE A 261 -8.98 -1.85 -5.95
CA ILE A 261 -9.99 -1.13 -6.75
C ILE A 261 -10.00 -1.66 -8.19
#